data_AF-A0A7V0JLI0-F1
#
_entry.id   AF-A0A7V0JLI0-F1
#
_cell.length_a   1.000
_cell.length_b   1.000
_cell.length_c   1.000
_cell.angle_alpha   90.00
_cell.angle_beta   90.00
_cell.angle_gamma   90.00
#
_symmetry.space_group_name_H-M   'P 1'
#
loop_
_entity.id
_entity.type
_entity.pdbx_description
1 polymer ?
#
loop_
_entity_poly.entity_id
_entity_poly.type
_entity_poly.pdbx_seq_one_letter_code
_entity_poly.pdbx_strand_id
1 'polypeptide(L)'
;MLIDKGFLAKPDDLLIFVHIPKCAGMSMFSTMVSAYGEDHILAPYYDEDLRDYENSKKEAANLAPYRALLAHLPYGEHEHFRRRGVYVTLVRDPVDRFLSLYAWIKNHPEHWLYSMVENRDLAAFWRNYRQHYPYEKLGEQCYYICRDGRFEVARDYIDSKYLLAAPIGEFGRFVRLLSGVLNFRLKRYRIANRSSGKPKISSLERKLIEDLKTVYSEDFRLFKYISDQFGEICRKFRCL
;
A
#
# COMPACT_ATOMS: atom_id res chain seq x y z
N MET A 1 8.64 12.13 7.00
CA MET A 1 7.48 12.33 6.09
C MET A 1 7.17 13.81 5.91
N LEU A 2 6.57 14.23 4.79
CA LEU A 2 6.38 15.65 4.48
C LEU A 2 5.34 16.35 5.38
N ILE A 3 4.41 15.61 6.01
CA ILE A 3 3.44 16.19 6.95
C ILE A 3 4.12 16.95 8.11
N ASP A 4 5.28 16.47 8.56
CA ASP A 4 6.07 17.09 9.63
C ASP A 4 6.91 18.28 9.16
N LYS A 5 6.93 18.54 7.85
CA LYS A 5 7.72 19.59 7.21
C LYS A 5 6.85 20.76 6.73
N GLY A 6 5.65 20.92 7.30
CA GLY A 6 4.73 22.00 6.95
C GLY A 6 4.14 21.87 5.54
N PHE A 7 4.01 20.65 5.01
CA PHE A 7 3.40 20.42 3.71
C PHE A 7 1.97 20.96 3.66
N LEU A 8 1.69 21.80 2.66
CA LEU A 8 0.34 22.32 2.38
C LEU A 8 -0.17 21.70 1.08
N ALA A 9 -1.21 20.90 1.21
CA ALA A 9 -1.93 20.39 0.05
C ALA A 9 -2.75 21.49 -0.61
N LYS A 10 -2.82 21.44 -1.93
CA LYS A 10 -3.63 22.34 -2.73
C LYS A 10 -4.90 21.61 -3.19
N PRO A 11 -6.02 22.33 -3.40
CA PRO A 11 -7.26 21.71 -3.87
C PRO A 11 -7.09 20.91 -5.17
N ASP A 12 -6.19 21.33 -6.04
CA ASP A 12 -5.86 20.73 -7.33
C ASP A 12 -4.73 19.70 -7.27
N ASP A 13 -4.21 19.33 -6.10
CA ASP A 13 -3.28 18.21 -6.00
C ASP A 13 -3.97 16.87 -6.38
N LEU A 14 -3.20 15.94 -6.93
CA LEU A 14 -3.62 14.56 -7.14
C LEU A 14 -3.10 13.70 -5.98
N LEU A 15 -4.00 13.13 -5.19
CA LEU A 15 -3.59 12.17 -4.17
C LEU A 15 -3.22 10.84 -4.86
N ILE A 16 -2.02 10.33 -4.61
CA ILE A 16 -1.57 9.04 -5.14
C ILE A 16 -1.36 8.10 -3.95
N PHE A 17 -2.25 7.14 -3.80
CA PHE A 17 -2.08 6.04 -2.87
C PHE A 17 -1.33 4.92 -3.56
N VAL A 18 -0.05 4.76 -3.22
CA VAL A 18 0.73 3.60 -3.62
C VAL A 18 0.19 2.40 -2.85
N HIS A 19 -0.68 1.62 -3.50
CA HIS A 19 -1.34 0.49 -2.88
C HIS A 19 -0.41 -0.72 -2.90
N ILE A 20 0.23 -0.97 -1.77
CA ILE A 20 0.95 -2.22 -1.55
C ILE A 20 -0.08 -3.35 -1.35
N PRO A 21 0.04 -4.49 -2.06
CA PRO A 21 -0.85 -5.63 -1.87
C PRO A 21 -1.04 -6.01 -0.40
N LYS A 22 -2.31 -6.16 -0.01
CA LYS A 22 -2.75 -6.52 1.34
C LYS A 22 -2.51 -5.44 2.42
N CYS A 23 -2.32 -4.19 2.01
CA CYS A 23 -2.19 -3.02 2.89
C CYS A 23 -3.41 -2.07 2.83
N ALA A 24 -4.61 -2.62 3.08
CA ALA A 24 -5.88 -1.87 3.21
C ALA A 24 -6.36 -1.05 1.99
N GLY A 25 -6.01 -1.41 0.75
CA GLY A 25 -6.46 -0.65 -0.42
C GLY A 25 -7.97 -0.53 -0.57
N MET A 26 -8.75 -1.59 -0.29
CA MET A 26 -10.22 -1.47 -0.33
C MET A 26 -10.78 -0.47 0.69
N SER A 27 -10.17 -0.40 1.89
CA SER A 27 -10.56 0.60 2.90
C SER A 27 -10.19 2.01 2.42
N MET A 28 -9.02 2.17 1.81
CA MET A 28 -8.59 3.45 1.25
C MET A 28 -9.48 3.87 0.08
N PHE A 29 -9.81 2.97 -0.84
CA PHE A 29 -10.74 3.20 -1.95
C PHE A 29 -12.09 3.70 -1.43
N SER A 30 -12.72 2.97 -0.51
CA SER A 30 -13.99 3.39 0.12
C SER A 30 -13.88 4.75 0.81
N THR A 31 -12.74 5.05 1.44
CA THR A 31 -12.48 6.36 2.07
C THR A 31 -12.43 7.47 1.03
N MET A 32 -11.77 7.23 -0.11
CA MET A 32 -11.65 8.22 -1.18
C MET A 32 -12.96 8.43 -1.93
N VAL A 33 -13.72 7.36 -2.22
CA VAL A 33 -15.08 7.46 -2.77
C VAL A 33 -15.99 8.28 -1.85
N SER A 34 -15.92 8.07 -0.53
CA SER A 34 -16.68 8.86 0.45
C SER A 34 -16.28 10.35 0.47
N ALA A 35 -15.00 10.66 0.21
CA ALA A 35 -14.46 12.01 0.23
C ALA A 35 -14.70 12.79 -1.07
N TYR A 36 -14.54 12.14 -2.22
CA TYR A 36 -14.51 12.80 -3.53
C TYR A 36 -15.63 12.37 -4.48
N GLY A 37 -16.31 11.26 -4.22
CA GLY A 37 -17.21 10.61 -5.19
C GLY A 37 -16.44 9.66 -6.13
N GLU A 38 -17.11 8.59 -6.57
CA GLU A 38 -16.48 7.51 -7.35
C GLU A 38 -15.94 7.99 -8.70
N ASP A 39 -16.66 8.88 -9.40
CA ASP A 39 -16.25 9.48 -10.68
C ASP A 39 -14.94 10.31 -10.59
N HIS A 40 -14.49 10.60 -9.37
CA HIS A 40 -13.25 11.32 -9.10
C HIS A 40 -12.11 10.40 -8.66
N ILE A 41 -12.29 9.09 -8.71
CA ILE A 41 -11.29 8.10 -8.33
C ILE A 41 -10.81 7.32 -9.55
N LEU A 42 -9.51 7.26 -9.74
CA LEU A 42 -8.86 6.35 -10.68
C LEU A 42 -8.26 5.18 -9.90
N ALA A 43 -8.74 3.95 -10.13
CA ALA A 43 -8.29 2.78 -9.37
C ALA A 43 -8.12 1.54 -10.24
N PRO A 44 -7.10 1.49 -11.11
CA PRO A 44 -6.86 0.33 -11.96
C PRO A 44 -6.30 -0.84 -11.14
N TYR A 45 -7.20 -1.67 -10.61
CA TYR A 45 -6.86 -2.85 -9.82
C TYR A 45 -6.93 -4.16 -10.60
N TYR A 46 -7.68 -4.19 -11.71
CA TYR A 46 -7.83 -5.36 -12.56
C TYR A 46 -6.95 -5.22 -13.82
N ASP A 47 -6.61 -6.36 -14.43
CA ASP A 47 -5.70 -6.40 -15.58
C ASP A 47 -6.20 -5.57 -16.78
N GLU A 48 -7.52 -5.57 -17.01
CA GLU A 48 -8.15 -4.77 -18.06
C GLU A 48 -8.00 -3.27 -17.76
N ASP A 49 -8.37 -2.83 -16.56
CA ASP A 49 -8.21 -1.43 -16.12
C ASP A 49 -6.75 -0.97 -16.15
N LEU A 50 -5.81 -1.86 -15.80
CA LEU A 50 -4.38 -1.56 -15.85
C LEU A 50 -3.90 -1.38 -17.29
N ARG A 51 -4.33 -2.23 -18.22
CA ARG A 51 -4.00 -2.08 -19.64
C ARG A 51 -4.56 -0.79 -20.22
N ASP A 52 -5.81 -0.49 -19.91
CA ASP A 52 -6.46 0.75 -20.35
C ASP A 52 -5.77 1.98 -19.76
N TYR A 53 -5.40 1.91 -18.47
CA TYR A 53 -4.61 2.95 -17.83
C TYR A 53 -3.24 3.13 -18.50
N GLU A 54 -2.48 2.05 -18.73
CA GLU A 54 -1.17 2.12 -19.40
C GLU A 54 -1.26 2.63 -20.84
N ASN A 55 -2.34 2.31 -21.56
CA ASN A 55 -2.60 2.87 -22.89
C ASN A 55 -2.91 4.37 -22.80
N SER A 56 -3.72 4.80 -21.83
CA SER A 56 -4.09 6.20 -21.63
C SER A 56 -2.89 7.10 -21.28
N LYS A 57 -1.84 6.55 -20.64
CA LYS A 57 -0.58 7.28 -20.38
C LYS A 57 0.12 7.73 -21.66
N LYS A 58 -0.01 6.96 -22.74
CA LYS A 58 0.66 7.25 -24.03
C LYS A 58 0.00 8.39 -24.79
N GLU A 59 -1.26 8.70 -24.49
CA GLU A 59 -2.05 9.73 -25.19
C GLU A 59 -1.94 11.13 -24.54
N ALA A 60 -1.15 11.28 -23.47
CA ALA A 60 -0.60 12.53 -22.94
C ALA A 60 -1.56 13.76 -22.90
N ALA A 61 -2.83 13.60 -22.53
CA ALA A 61 -3.68 14.75 -22.21
C ALA A 61 -4.88 14.35 -21.35
N ASN A 62 -4.91 14.84 -20.12
CA ASN A 62 -6.09 14.90 -19.25
C ASN A 62 -6.67 13.55 -18.85
N LEU A 63 -5.98 12.84 -17.94
CA LEU A 63 -6.60 11.79 -17.14
C LEU A 63 -7.62 12.42 -16.16
N ALA A 64 -8.79 12.76 -16.71
CA ALA A 64 -10.11 13.06 -16.11
C ALA A 64 -10.14 14.00 -14.86
N PRO A 65 -11.32 14.30 -14.26
CA PRO A 65 -11.40 15.13 -13.05
C PRO A 65 -10.95 14.38 -11.78
N TYR A 66 -10.01 13.43 -11.89
CA TYR A 66 -9.62 12.55 -10.79
C TYR A 66 -8.94 13.33 -9.67
N ARG A 67 -9.36 13.08 -8.43
CA ARG A 67 -8.78 13.63 -7.20
C ARG A 67 -7.84 12.64 -6.53
N ALA A 68 -8.02 11.34 -6.78
CA ALA A 68 -7.13 10.31 -6.27
C ALA A 68 -6.86 9.20 -7.29
N LEU A 69 -5.61 8.71 -7.28
CA LEU A 69 -5.15 7.49 -7.96
C LEU A 69 -4.82 6.44 -6.88
N LEU A 70 -5.38 5.23 -7.00
CA LEU A 70 -5.10 4.12 -6.10
C LEU A 70 -4.82 2.86 -6.91
N ALA A 71 -3.58 2.38 -6.93
CA ALA A 71 -3.22 1.24 -7.76
C ALA A 71 -2.03 0.45 -7.20
N HIS A 72 -1.89 -0.79 -7.64
CA HIS A 72 -0.69 -1.61 -7.45
C HIS A 72 0.44 -1.15 -8.37
N LEU A 73 0.77 0.14 -8.30
CA LEU A 73 1.81 0.78 -9.10
C LEU A 73 2.85 1.39 -8.16
N PRO A 74 4.15 1.12 -8.38
CA PRO A 74 5.20 1.76 -7.60
C PRO A 74 5.22 3.29 -7.78
N TYR A 75 5.95 3.98 -6.92
CA TYR A 75 6.20 5.41 -7.06
C TYR A 75 6.62 5.81 -8.50
N GLY A 76 6.12 6.95 -8.97
CA GLY A 76 6.45 7.50 -10.29
C GLY A 76 5.24 7.99 -11.06
N GLU A 77 4.04 7.48 -10.77
CA GLU A 77 2.83 7.72 -11.56
C GLU A 77 2.47 9.20 -11.78
N HIS A 78 2.83 10.09 -10.86
CA HIS A 78 2.67 11.54 -11.01
C HIS A 78 3.27 12.12 -12.31
N GLU A 79 4.27 11.49 -12.92
CA GLU A 79 4.92 11.96 -14.16
C GLU A 79 3.95 11.95 -15.36
N HIS A 80 2.88 11.15 -15.29
CA HIS A 80 1.85 11.06 -16.33
C HIS A 80 0.73 12.09 -16.16
N PHE A 81 0.78 12.93 -15.11
CA PHE A 81 -0.24 13.92 -14.81
C PHE A 81 0.33 15.34 -14.83
N ARG A 82 -0.45 16.30 -15.34
CA ARG A 82 -0.10 17.73 -15.30
C ARG A 82 -0.28 18.36 -13.90
N ARG A 83 -0.74 17.58 -12.92
CA ARG A 83 -1.06 18.01 -11.55
C ARG A 83 0.03 17.54 -10.60
N ARG A 84 0.27 18.31 -9.54
CA ARG A 84 1.21 17.91 -8.50
C ARG A 84 0.70 16.65 -7.78
N GLY A 85 1.50 15.58 -7.83
CA GLY A 85 1.21 14.33 -7.13
C GLY A 85 1.57 14.41 -5.65
N VAL A 86 0.67 13.94 -4.79
CA VAL A 86 0.85 13.86 -3.34
C VAL A 86 0.77 12.41 -2.93
N TYR A 87 1.92 11.85 -2.55
CA TYR A 87 2.04 10.42 -2.29
C TYR A 87 1.69 10.06 -0.85
N VAL A 88 0.87 9.03 -0.70
CA VAL A 88 0.59 8.39 0.59
C VAL A 88 0.63 6.87 0.45
N THR A 89 0.91 6.14 1.52
CA THR A 89 0.88 4.68 1.50
C THR A 89 0.61 4.07 2.87
N LEU A 90 0.34 2.77 2.90
CA LEU A 90 0.20 1.97 4.10
C LEU A 90 1.11 0.75 3.99
N VAL A 91 1.80 0.45 5.07
CA VAL A 91 2.65 -0.75 5.18
C VAL A 91 2.07 -1.72 6.21
N ARG A 92 2.51 -2.96 6.16
CA ARG A 92 2.08 -4.02 7.06
C ARG A 92 3.28 -4.82 7.53
N ASP A 93 3.16 -5.43 8.70
CA ASP A 93 4.14 -6.42 9.15
C ASP A 93 4.37 -7.44 8.00
N PRO A 94 5.62 -7.66 7.55
CA PRO A 94 5.88 -8.41 6.33
C PRO A 94 5.36 -9.86 6.38
N VAL A 95 5.45 -10.52 7.54
CA VAL A 95 4.92 -11.87 7.72
C VAL A 95 3.39 -11.83 7.71
N ASP A 96 2.78 -10.89 8.43
CA ASP A 96 1.33 -10.76 8.45
C ASP A 96 0.73 -10.42 7.07
N ARG A 97 1.46 -9.65 6.25
CA ARG A 97 1.12 -9.34 4.86
C ARG A 97 1.14 -10.61 4.01
N PHE A 98 2.22 -11.41 4.08
CA PHE A 98 2.34 -12.68 3.37
C PHE A 98 1.20 -13.65 3.74
N LEU A 99 0.90 -13.80 5.04
CA LEU A 99 -0.21 -14.66 5.49
C LEU A 99 -1.56 -14.15 4.98
N SER A 100 -1.73 -12.83 4.90
CA SER A 100 -2.93 -12.23 4.34
C SER A 100 -3.07 -12.46 2.84
N LEU A 101 -1.94 -12.49 2.11
CA LEU A 101 -1.92 -12.80 0.69
C LEU A 101 -2.33 -14.25 0.48
N TYR A 102 -1.66 -15.18 1.16
CA TYR A 102 -1.99 -16.61 1.14
C TYR A 102 -3.48 -16.86 1.40
N ALA A 103 -4.01 -16.29 2.50
CA ALA A 103 -5.40 -16.47 2.88
C ALA A 103 -6.38 -15.87 1.86
N TRP A 104 -6.01 -14.75 1.24
CA TRP A 104 -6.82 -14.13 0.21
C TRP A 104 -6.84 -14.98 -1.07
N ILE A 105 -5.68 -15.37 -1.61
CA ILE A 105 -5.60 -16.23 -2.80
C ILE A 105 -6.40 -17.52 -2.59
N LYS A 106 -6.27 -18.13 -1.41
CA LYS A 106 -7.01 -19.37 -1.07
C LYS A 106 -8.54 -19.24 -1.15
N ASN A 107 -9.06 -18.03 -0.96
CA ASN A 107 -10.49 -17.73 -1.03
C ASN A 107 -10.92 -17.15 -2.40
N HIS A 108 -10.00 -17.05 -3.37
CA HIS A 108 -10.25 -16.49 -4.71
C HIS A 108 -9.72 -17.49 -5.77
N PRO A 109 -10.49 -18.55 -6.08
CA PRO A 109 -10.10 -19.59 -7.05
C PRO A 109 -9.75 -19.08 -8.45
N GLU A 110 -10.30 -17.93 -8.83
CA GLU A 110 -10.02 -17.22 -10.08
C GLU A 110 -8.65 -16.55 -10.11
N HIS A 111 -7.99 -16.41 -8.95
CA HIS A 111 -6.69 -15.77 -8.89
C HIS A 111 -5.63 -16.63 -9.58
N TRP A 112 -4.80 -16.02 -10.42
CA TRP A 112 -3.75 -16.70 -11.20
C TRP A 112 -2.72 -17.49 -10.36
N LEU A 113 -2.56 -17.15 -9.07
CA LEU A 113 -1.73 -17.91 -8.11
C LEU A 113 -2.48 -19.03 -7.36
N TYR A 114 -3.75 -19.30 -7.65
CA TYR A 114 -4.57 -20.23 -6.87
C TYR A 114 -3.99 -21.65 -6.82
N SER A 115 -3.41 -22.13 -7.93
CA SER A 115 -2.75 -23.43 -8.00
C SER A 115 -1.63 -23.59 -6.97
N MET A 116 -1.00 -22.50 -6.52
CA MET A 116 0.05 -22.54 -5.51
C MET A 116 -0.48 -22.72 -4.07
N VAL A 117 -1.78 -22.54 -3.84
CA VAL A 117 -2.41 -22.62 -2.50
C VAL A 117 -3.47 -23.71 -2.39
N GLU A 118 -3.77 -24.42 -3.48
CA GLU A 118 -4.83 -25.44 -3.57
C GLU A 118 -4.68 -26.54 -2.50
N ASN A 119 -3.46 -27.05 -2.33
CA ASN A 119 -3.13 -28.07 -1.34
C ASN A 119 -3.12 -27.56 0.12
N ARG A 120 -3.38 -26.26 0.33
CA ARG A 120 -3.42 -25.61 1.66
C ARG A 120 -2.13 -25.73 2.48
N ASP A 121 -1.02 -26.05 1.84
CA ASP A 121 0.32 -26.07 2.43
C ASP A 121 0.99 -24.70 2.27
N LEU A 122 1.04 -23.95 3.37
CA LEU A 122 1.65 -22.63 3.42
C LEU A 122 3.17 -22.67 3.16
N ALA A 123 3.86 -23.72 3.60
CA ALA A 123 5.30 -23.86 3.38
C ALA A 123 5.59 -24.18 1.91
N ALA A 124 4.77 -25.00 1.25
CA ALA A 124 4.82 -25.19 -0.20
C ALA A 124 4.53 -23.89 -0.95
N PHE A 125 3.48 -23.15 -0.54
CA PHE A 125 3.19 -21.84 -1.10
C PHE A 125 4.41 -20.91 -1.01
N TRP A 126 5.04 -20.80 0.16
CA TRP A 126 6.26 -20.00 0.33
C TRP A 126 7.40 -20.43 -0.59
N ARG A 127 7.67 -21.74 -0.69
CA ARG A 127 8.72 -22.29 -1.58
C ARG A 127 8.46 -21.98 -3.05
N ASN A 128 7.22 -22.12 -3.51
CA ASN A 128 6.83 -21.85 -4.90
C ASN A 128 6.83 -20.35 -5.21
N TYR A 129 6.23 -19.56 -4.32
CA TYR A 129 6.13 -18.11 -4.44
C TYR A 129 7.53 -17.48 -4.55
N ARG A 130 8.45 -17.82 -3.64
CA ARG A 130 9.82 -17.32 -3.73
C ARG A 130 10.55 -17.80 -4.99
N GLN A 131 10.27 -18.98 -5.53
CA GLN A 131 10.98 -19.43 -6.73
C GLN A 131 10.58 -18.63 -7.98
N HIS A 132 9.30 -18.30 -8.12
CA HIS A 132 8.75 -17.67 -9.31
C HIS A 132 8.84 -16.13 -9.32
N TYR A 133 8.93 -15.49 -8.15
CA TYR A 133 8.96 -14.02 -8.03
C TYR A 133 10.27 -13.52 -7.40
N PRO A 134 11.41 -13.59 -8.12
CA PRO A 134 12.71 -13.25 -7.57
C PRO A 134 12.88 -11.76 -7.22
N TYR A 135 12.16 -10.85 -7.88
CA TYR A 135 12.20 -9.41 -7.56
C TYR A 135 11.43 -9.06 -6.28
N GLU A 136 10.49 -9.91 -5.84
CA GLU A 136 9.79 -9.76 -4.56
C GLU A 136 10.63 -10.24 -3.36
N LYS A 137 11.85 -10.77 -3.61
CA LYS A 137 12.72 -11.38 -2.58
C LYS A 137 13.48 -10.41 -1.69
N LEU A 138 13.51 -9.12 -1.99
CA LEU A 138 14.42 -8.20 -1.29
C LEU A 138 13.68 -7.14 -0.47
N GLY A 139 12.42 -6.87 -0.77
CA GLY A 139 11.60 -5.88 -0.06
C GLY A 139 10.44 -5.44 -0.95
N GLU A 140 9.35 -6.21 -0.97
CA GLU A 140 8.21 -5.92 -1.84
C GLU A 140 7.60 -4.57 -1.48
N GLN A 141 7.48 -4.27 -0.18
CA GLN A 141 6.97 -2.97 0.28
C GLN A 141 7.93 -1.85 -0.06
N CYS A 142 9.24 -2.06 0.08
CA CYS A 142 10.27 -1.13 -0.42
C CYS A 142 10.11 -0.86 -1.93
N TYR A 143 9.94 -1.91 -2.73
CA TYR A 143 9.84 -1.80 -4.19
C TYR A 143 8.65 -0.95 -4.62
N TYR A 144 7.47 -1.13 -4.03
CA TYR A 144 6.34 -0.24 -4.32
C TYR A 144 6.64 1.23 -3.94
N ILE A 145 7.38 1.45 -2.86
CA ILE A 145 7.68 2.81 -2.36
C ILE A 145 8.70 3.54 -3.24
N CYS A 146 9.69 2.83 -3.79
CA CYS A 146 10.83 3.50 -4.45
C CYS A 146 11.38 2.79 -5.69
N ARG A 147 10.72 1.75 -6.19
CA ARG A 147 11.18 0.86 -7.28
C ARG A 147 12.51 0.17 -6.97
N ASP A 148 12.86 0.05 -5.69
CA ASP A 148 14.07 -0.61 -5.19
C ASP A 148 13.72 -1.44 -3.96
N GLY A 149 14.34 -2.61 -3.80
CA GLY A 149 14.06 -3.51 -2.67
C GLY A 149 14.73 -3.07 -1.35
N ARG A 150 15.67 -2.12 -1.38
CA ARG A 150 16.49 -1.75 -0.22
C ARG A 150 15.80 -0.72 0.66
N PHE A 151 15.88 -0.94 1.97
CA PHE A 151 15.31 -0.06 2.98
C PHE A 151 15.88 1.36 2.89
N GLU A 152 17.17 1.53 2.66
CA GLU A 152 17.81 2.85 2.64
C GLU A 152 17.19 3.76 1.58
N VAL A 153 16.94 3.22 0.39
CA VAL A 153 16.29 3.95 -0.71
C VAL A 153 14.83 4.26 -0.36
N ALA A 154 14.11 3.26 0.17
CA ALA A 154 12.70 3.43 0.56
C ALA A 154 12.54 4.48 1.68
N ARG A 155 13.45 4.51 2.66
CA ARG A 155 13.50 5.51 3.73
C ARG A 155 13.64 6.91 3.16
N ASP A 156 14.59 7.11 2.25
CA ASP A 156 14.86 8.42 1.65
C ASP A 156 13.63 8.93 0.86
N TYR A 157 12.90 8.03 0.19
CA TYR A 157 11.61 8.33 -0.45
C TYR A 157 10.53 8.69 0.57
N ILE A 158 10.37 7.92 1.64
CA ILE A 158 9.39 8.20 2.71
C ILE A 158 9.65 9.56 3.35
N ASP A 159 10.91 9.96 3.49
CA ASP A 159 11.29 11.21 4.12
C ASP A 159 11.15 12.44 3.23
N SER A 160 11.31 12.26 1.92
CA SER A 160 11.40 13.37 0.96
C SER A 160 10.27 13.46 -0.06
N LYS A 161 9.51 12.37 -0.29
CA LYS A 161 8.50 12.28 -1.36
C LYS A 161 7.09 11.95 -0.87
N TYR A 162 6.95 11.27 0.27
CA TYR A 162 5.64 10.89 0.81
C TYR A 162 5.11 11.91 1.81
N LEU A 163 3.86 12.33 1.60
CA LEU A 163 3.11 13.13 2.56
C LEU A 163 2.97 12.37 3.88
N LEU A 164 2.46 11.14 3.79
CA LEU A 164 2.16 10.31 4.95
C LEU A 164 2.26 8.83 4.60
N ALA A 165 2.88 8.07 5.48
CA ALA A 165 2.84 6.61 5.48
C ALA A 165 2.52 6.13 6.90
N ALA A 166 1.85 4.99 7.03
CA ALA A 166 1.53 4.43 8.33
C ALA A 166 1.48 2.90 8.31
N PRO A 167 1.68 2.23 9.45
CA PRO A 167 1.32 0.82 9.58
C PRO A 167 -0.20 0.67 9.46
N ILE A 168 -0.66 -0.40 8.81
CA ILE A 168 -2.08 -0.68 8.55
C ILE A 168 -2.95 -0.67 9.82
N GLY A 169 -2.39 -1.05 10.98
CA GLY A 169 -3.09 -1.02 12.27
C GLY A 169 -3.50 0.39 12.71
N GLU A 170 -2.87 1.41 12.15
CA GLU A 170 -3.11 2.83 12.43
C GLU A 170 -3.99 3.50 11.35
N PHE A 171 -4.65 2.73 10.47
CA PHE A 171 -5.49 3.23 9.37
C PHE A 171 -6.41 4.38 9.79
N GLY A 172 -7.06 4.25 10.94
CA GLY A 172 -7.98 5.28 11.42
C GLY A 172 -7.32 6.60 11.80
N ARG A 173 -6.13 6.56 12.40
CA ARG A 173 -5.33 7.77 12.68
C ARG A 173 -4.76 8.35 11.38
N PHE A 174 -4.31 7.49 10.47
CA PHE A 174 -3.81 7.86 9.15
C PHE A 174 -4.87 8.66 8.37
N VAL A 175 -6.11 8.15 8.27
CA VAL A 175 -7.21 8.83 7.56
C VAL A 175 -7.56 10.17 8.23
N ARG A 176 -7.56 10.23 9.57
CA ARG A 176 -7.83 11.47 10.30
C ARG A 176 -6.79 12.56 9.99
N LEU A 177 -5.50 12.22 10.09
CA LEU A 177 -4.42 13.16 9.75
C LEU A 177 -4.50 13.59 8.30
N LEU A 178 -4.72 12.65 7.38
CA LEU A 178 -4.83 12.92 5.95
C LEU A 178 -5.98 13.90 5.65
N SER A 179 -7.14 13.73 6.29
CA SER A 179 -8.29 14.63 6.10
C SER A 179 -8.03 16.05 6.58
N GLY A 180 -7.25 16.23 7.66
CA GLY A 180 -6.87 17.55 8.15
C GLY A 180 -5.97 18.30 7.17
N VAL A 181 -5.04 17.59 6.52
CA VAL A 181 -4.09 18.19 5.57
C VAL A 181 -4.74 18.46 4.20
N LEU A 182 -5.59 17.55 3.73
CA LEU A 182 -6.20 17.64 2.40
C LEU A 182 -7.57 18.36 2.40
N ASN A 183 -8.03 18.81 3.58
CA ASN A 183 -9.26 19.58 3.80
C ASN A 183 -10.52 18.99 3.13
N PHE A 184 -10.61 17.66 3.03
CA PHE A 184 -11.83 16.99 2.58
C PHE A 184 -12.70 16.57 3.76
N ARG A 185 -14.02 16.72 3.63
CA ARG A 185 -14.99 16.32 4.66
C ARG A 185 -15.14 14.79 4.69
N LEU A 186 -14.61 14.14 5.72
CA LEU A 186 -14.86 12.72 5.97
C LEU A 186 -16.29 12.50 6.48
N LYS A 187 -17.15 11.84 5.69
CA LYS A 187 -18.52 11.48 6.10
C LYS A 187 -18.65 10.16 6.88
N ARG A 188 -17.52 9.51 7.23
CA ARG A 188 -17.30 8.16 7.82
C ARG A 188 -16.63 7.24 6.79
N TYR A 189 -15.65 6.45 7.26
CA TYR A 189 -15.04 5.36 6.49
C TYR A 189 -15.41 4.02 7.14
N ARG A 190 -15.44 2.95 6.34
CA ARG A 190 -15.57 1.58 6.84
C ARG A 190 -14.20 0.91 6.75
N ILE A 191 -13.80 0.19 7.80
CA ILE A 191 -12.67 -0.74 7.71
C ILE A 191 -13.17 -1.92 6.89
N ALA A 192 -12.77 -2.00 5.63
CA ALA A 192 -13.15 -3.06 4.71
C ALA A 192 -12.17 -4.25 4.84
N ASN A 193 -12.75 -5.44 4.93
CA ASN A 193 -12.14 -6.76 4.71
C ASN A 193 -10.88 -7.10 5.51
N ARG A 194 -11.08 -7.83 6.61
CA ARG A 194 -10.05 -8.73 7.16
C ARG A 194 -10.09 -10.03 6.37
N SER A 195 -8.97 -10.46 5.77
CA SER A 195 -8.91 -11.77 5.10
C SER A 195 -9.32 -12.86 6.08
N SER A 196 -10.41 -13.57 5.78
CA SER A 196 -10.89 -14.71 6.58
C SER A 196 -9.95 -15.90 6.40
N GLY A 197 -9.83 -16.73 7.45
CA GLY A 197 -9.01 -17.95 7.38
C GLY A 197 -7.49 -17.73 7.34
N LYS A 198 -7.00 -16.53 7.70
CA LYS A 198 -5.57 -16.25 7.84
C LYS A 198 -4.94 -17.12 8.95
N PRO A 199 -3.85 -17.86 8.66
CA PRO A 199 -3.11 -18.62 9.68
C PRO A 199 -2.62 -17.70 10.80
N LYS A 200 -2.54 -18.24 12.02
CA LYS A 200 -1.92 -17.52 13.15
C LYS A 200 -0.41 -17.68 13.05
N ILE A 201 0.35 -16.61 13.30
CA ILE A 201 1.82 -16.69 13.31
C ILE A 201 2.30 -17.74 14.32
N SER A 202 1.62 -17.88 15.46
CA SER A 202 1.92 -18.87 16.50
C SER A 202 1.74 -20.33 16.07
N SER A 203 1.07 -20.59 14.95
CA SER A 203 0.87 -21.95 14.41
C SER A 203 1.86 -22.28 13.28
N LEU A 204 2.81 -21.41 12.97
CA LEU A 204 3.77 -21.61 11.89
C LEU A 204 5.01 -22.35 12.39
N GLU A 205 5.60 -23.17 11.51
CA GLU A 205 6.90 -23.78 11.77
C GLU A 205 7.97 -22.71 11.96
N ARG A 206 8.83 -22.91 12.96
CA ARG A 206 9.92 -21.99 13.29
C ARG A 206 10.81 -21.68 12.08
N LYS A 207 11.15 -22.71 11.30
CA LYS A 207 11.97 -22.57 10.08
C LYS A 207 11.33 -21.66 9.05
N LEU A 208 10.01 -21.77 8.84
CA LEU A 208 9.29 -20.89 7.91
C LEU A 208 9.32 -19.43 8.40
N ILE A 209 9.14 -19.20 9.71
CA ILE A 209 9.21 -17.85 10.28
C ILE A 209 10.61 -17.26 10.10
N GLU A 210 11.65 -18.04 10.37
CA GLU A 210 13.05 -17.63 10.21
C GLU A 210 13.35 -17.29 8.74
N ASP A 211 12.96 -18.16 7.80
CA ASP A 211 13.11 -17.91 6.36
C ASP A 211 12.39 -16.62 5.92
N LEU A 212 11.15 -16.41 6.35
CA LEU A 212 10.38 -15.20 6.02
C LEU A 212 11.03 -13.93 6.59
N LYS A 213 11.57 -13.99 7.82
CA LYS A 213 12.27 -12.87 8.45
C LYS A 213 13.57 -12.52 7.74
N THR A 214 14.31 -13.53 7.29
CA THR A 214 15.54 -13.32 6.53
C THR A 214 15.25 -12.71 5.16
N VAL A 215 14.26 -13.23 4.43
CA VAL A 215 13.94 -12.73 3.09
C VAL A 215 13.30 -11.34 3.12
N TYR A 216 12.40 -11.08 4.08
CA TYR A 216 11.75 -9.77 4.22
C TYR A 216 12.50 -8.79 5.12
N SER A 217 13.82 -8.94 5.28
CA SER A 217 14.59 -8.11 6.22
C SER A 217 14.46 -6.62 5.95
N GLU A 218 14.50 -6.20 4.68
CA GLU A 218 14.36 -4.79 4.30
C GLU A 218 12.95 -4.25 4.59
N ASP A 219 11.92 -5.03 4.27
CA ASP A 219 10.53 -4.66 4.59
C ASP A 219 10.28 -4.58 6.10
N PHE A 220 10.98 -5.40 6.91
CA PHE A 220 10.93 -5.28 8.37
C PHE A 220 11.54 -3.97 8.86
N ARG A 221 12.69 -3.57 8.30
CA ARG A 221 13.34 -2.29 8.60
C ARG A 221 12.44 -1.12 8.21
N LEU A 222 11.83 -1.18 7.03
CA LEU A 222 10.87 -0.21 6.53
C LEU A 222 9.64 -0.12 7.43
N PHE A 223 9.01 -1.26 7.75
CA PHE A 223 7.83 -1.31 8.60
C PHE A 223 8.09 -0.71 9.98
N LYS A 224 9.23 -1.06 10.60
CA LYS A 224 9.65 -0.48 11.87
C LYS A 224 9.84 1.03 11.75
N TYR A 225 10.59 1.49 10.74
CA TYR A 225 10.87 2.91 10.53
C TYR A 225 9.58 3.73 10.36
N ILE A 226 8.67 3.29 9.49
CA ILE A 226 7.38 3.98 9.28
C ILE A 226 6.54 3.95 10.56
N SER A 227 6.52 2.85 11.29
CA SER A 227 5.79 2.75 12.57
C SER A 227 6.30 3.76 13.60
N ASP A 228 7.63 3.86 13.76
CA ASP A 228 8.26 4.79 14.69
C ASP A 228 7.98 6.25 14.28
N GLN A 229 8.21 6.60 13.01
CA GLN A 229 7.94 7.94 12.47
C GLN A 229 6.47 8.34 12.60
N PHE A 230 5.55 7.45 12.24
CA PHE A 230 4.11 7.70 12.36
C PHE A 230 3.68 7.86 13.82
N GLY A 231 4.30 7.11 14.73
CA GLY A 231 4.12 7.26 16.17
C GLY A 231 4.49 8.66 16.67
N GLU A 232 5.61 9.21 16.20
CA GLU A 232 6.02 10.59 16.52
C GLU A 232 5.06 11.64 15.96
N ILE A 233 4.66 11.50 14.70
CA ILE A 233 3.66 12.37 14.07
C ILE A 233 2.37 12.35 14.91
N CYS A 234 1.89 11.16 15.28
CA CYS A 234 0.71 11.03 16.13
C CYS A 234 0.86 11.66 17.53
N ARG A 235 2.07 11.76 18.08
CA ARG A 235 2.31 12.47 19.35
C ARG A 235 2.23 13.98 19.16
N LYS A 236 2.86 14.52 18.11
CA LYS A 236 2.86 15.95 17.80
C LYS A 236 1.45 16.47 17.51
N PHE A 237 0.68 15.74 16.71
CA PHE A 237 -0.67 16.13 16.30
C PHE A 237 -1.76 15.77 17.32
N ARG A 238 -1.44 15.07 18.44
CA ARG A 238 -2.39 14.81 19.55
C ARG A 238 -2.69 16.04 20.42
N CYS A 239 -1.96 17.13 20.22
CA CYS A 239 -2.24 18.44 20.80
C CYS A 239 -3.23 19.29 19.97
N LEU A 240 -3.77 18.73 18.87
CA LEU A 240 -4.79 19.33 17.99
C LEU A 240 -6.09 18.51 18.06
#